data_AF-A0A5A5TDA9-F1
#
_entry.id   AF-A0A5A5TDA9-F1
#
_cell.length_a   1.000
_cell.length_b   1.000
_cell.length_c   1.000
_cell.angle_alpha   90.00
_cell.angle_beta   90.00
_cell.angle_gamma   90.00
#
_symmetry.space_group_name_H-M   'P 1'
#
loop_
_entity.id
_entity.type
_entity.pdbx_description
1 polymer ?
#
loop_
_entity_poly.entity_id
_entity_poly.type
_entity_poly.pdbx_seq_one_letter_code
_entity_poly.pdbx_strand_id
1 'polypeptide(L)'
;MFTVISLCLLILTAGCHLFDSTAEAAIPTATPTARNAQQASPTAKAKNTPTAKHTSTAPTQASANLNHQPTGTIHLAYDASAKTLNVQGTVNGLAPNSTHTLQIASDTCANPKPTTGQYTLPAIKADTNGHATFNTTFKNVTGGIQASGLAINVLSNHKTGNRTEQVSIACKNINNTHRSTNLQFSLGPTAAPNEKATGKVQLGVKNNSTTVQISARELLPNSSHAATIRMGTCQQPGKVIYDLKNIKADSNGNIHQSTTFKNASNLPSSNMAVFILANPTNTTTKQDSNDLIMCGNLRMTQ
;
A
#
# COMPACT_ATOMS: atom_id res chain seq x y z
N MET A 1 17.11 -54.06 -6.34
CA MET A 1 17.80 -54.90 -5.36
C MET A 1 19.23 -54.37 -5.23
N PHE A 2 19.46 -53.48 -4.26
CA PHE A 2 20.70 -53.28 -3.48
C PHE A 2 20.52 -51.98 -2.68
N THR A 3 20.63 -52.18 -1.38
CA THR A 3 20.47 -51.24 -0.27
C THR A 3 21.85 -50.73 0.12
N VAL A 4 22.07 -49.44 0.37
CA VAL A 4 23.02 -48.96 1.41
C VAL A 4 22.52 -47.66 2.04
N ILE A 5 22.60 -47.65 3.37
CA ILE A 5 22.21 -46.67 4.39
C ILE A 5 23.45 -45.84 4.80
N SER A 6 23.32 -44.54 5.11
CA SER A 6 24.12 -43.82 6.14
C SER A 6 23.62 -42.37 6.23
N LEU A 7 22.89 -41.89 7.25
CA LEU A 7 23.17 -41.67 8.69
C LEU A 7 24.07 -40.44 9.02
N CYS A 8 23.45 -39.49 9.74
CA CYS A 8 24.00 -38.46 10.65
C CYS A 8 24.86 -37.31 10.09
N LEU A 9 24.46 -36.05 10.38
CA LEU A 9 25.02 -35.34 11.54
C LEU A 9 24.16 -34.12 11.97
N LEU A 10 23.82 -34.13 13.25
CA LEU A 10 23.25 -33.05 14.06
C LEU A 10 24.34 -32.02 14.38
N ILE A 11 24.09 -30.71 14.27
CA ILE A 11 24.81 -29.68 15.04
C ILE A 11 23.80 -28.72 15.65
N LEU A 12 23.60 -28.88 16.96
CA LEU A 12 23.13 -27.85 17.90
C LEU A 12 24.26 -26.84 18.11
N THR A 13 23.98 -25.55 18.06
CA THR A 13 24.65 -24.57 18.93
C THR A 13 23.66 -23.54 19.44
N ALA A 14 23.52 -23.53 20.76
CA ALA A 14 22.87 -22.51 21.55
C ALA A 14 23.79 -21.28 21.69
N GLY A 15 23.18 -20.09 21.86
CA GLY A 15 23.89 -18.86 22.18
C GLY A 15 22.93 -17.86 22.80
N CYS A 16 22.91 -17.82 24.13
CA CYS A 16 22.13 -16.91 24.97
C CYS A 16 22.83 -15.55 25.18
N HIS A 17 22.02 -14.57 25.61
CA HIS A 17 22.35 -13.35 26.37
C HIS A 17 23.16 -12.26 25.62
N LEU A 18 22.92 -10.96 25.76
CA LEU A 18 22.44 -10.17 26.89
C LEU A 18 21.54 -9.01 26.41
N PHE A 19 20.48 -8.76 27.17
CA PHE A 19 19.81 -7.47 27.23
C PHE A 19 20.73 -6.48 27.96
N ASP A 20 20.86 -5.27 27.46
CA ASP A 20 21.28 -4.15 28.29
C ASP A 20 20.31 -2.98 28.11
N SER A 21 20.00 -2.37 29.25
CA SER A 21 18.90 -1.47 29.53
C SER A 21 19.51 -0.27 30.23
N THR A 22 19.49 0.90 29.61
CA THR A 22 19.57 2.15 30.36
C THR A 22 18.69 3.23 29.74
N ALA A 23 17.80 3.73 30.59
CA ALA A 23 17.03 4.94 30.42
C ALA A 23 17.93 6.16 30.62
N GLU A 24 17.58 7.30 30.02
CA GLU A 24 17.72 8.60 30.69
C GLU A 24 16.70 9.58 30.10
N ALA A 25 15.80 10.04 30.96
CA ALA A 25 14.91 11.16 30.70
C ALA A 25 15.60 12.45 31.15
N ALA A 26 15.53 13.52 30.36
CA ALA A 26 15.86 14.86 30.82
C ALA A 26 14.79 15.85 30.34
N ILE A 27 14.13 16.42 31.33
CA ILE A 27 13.16 17.52 31.26
C ILE A 27 13.95 18.83 31.40
N PRO A 28 13.72 19.85 30.54
CA PRO A 28 14.05 21.22 30.91
C PRO A 28 12.81 22.01 31.35
N THR A 29 12.84 22.33 32.63
CA THR A 29 12.02 23.32 33.35
C THR A 29 12.38 24.73 32.87
N ALA A 30 11.39 25.58 32.56
CA ALA A 30 11.58 27.03 32.45
C ALA A 30 10.48 27.78 33.21
N THR A 31 10.95 28.56 34.18
CA THR A 31 10.25 29.37 35.20
C THR A 31 9.76 30.71 34.58
N PRO A 32 8.82 31.43 35.22
CA PRO A 32 7.99 32.46 34.59
C PRO A 32 8.60 33.87 34.72
N THR A 33 8.32 34.71 33.73
CA THR A 33 8.58 36.16 33.81
C THR A 33 7.26 36.91 33.80
N ALA A 34 6.89 37.47 34.96
CA ALA A 34 5.86 38.47 35.07
C ALA A 34 6.42 39.85 34.66
N ARG A 35 5.68 40.58 33.83
CA ARG A 35 5.70 42.05 33.83
C ARG A 35 4.31 42.61 33.61
N ASN A 36 4.09 43.67 34.37
CA ASN A 36 2.85 44.33 34.70
C ASN A 36 2.57 45.50 33.74
N ALA A 37 1.34 45.99 33.81
CA ALA A 37 0.84 47.34 33.52
C ALA A 37 0.19 47.66 32.15
N GLN A 38 -0.96 48.33 32.32
CA GLN A 38 -1.58 49.39 31.50
C GLN A 38 -2.68 49.03 30.49
N GLN A 39 -3.86 48.78 31.06
CA GLN A 39 -5.08 49.59 30.91
C GLN A 39 -5.09 50.69 29.82
N ALA A 40 -5.90 50.48 28.78
CA ALA A 40 -6.65 51.53 28.08
C ALA A 40 -7.89 50.91 27.38
N SER A 41 -9.08 51.39 27.76
CA SER A 41 -10.33 51.15 27.05
C SER A 41 -10.35 51.89 25.71
N PRO A 42 -10.97 51.29 24.68
CA PRO A 42 -11.98 52.04 23.95
C PRO A 42 -13.26 51.23 23.70
N THR A 43 -14.35 51.95 23.86
CA THR A 43 -15.76 51.60 23.61
C THR A 43 -15.97 51.11 22.17
N ALA A 44 -16.34 49.84 21.99
CA ALA A 44 -16.76 49.29 20.70
C ALA A 44 -18.23 48.86 20.75
N LYS A 45 -19.05 49.50 19.91
CA LYS A 45 -20.45 49.17 19.62
C LYS A 45 -20.60 47.70 19.24
N ALA A 46 -21.43 46.97 19.98
CA ALA A 46 -21.89 45.64 19.63
C ALA A 46 -22.72 45.68 18.34
N LYS A 47 -22.13 45.20 17.23
CA LYS A 47 -22.88 44.84 16.03
C LYS A 47 -23.29 43.38 16.17
N ASN A 48 -24.55 43.16 16.53
CA ASN A 48 -25.20 41.85 16.52
C ASN A 48 -25.06 41.24 15.12
N THR A 49 -24.08 40.34 14.98
CA THR A 49 -23.95 39.47 13.82
C THR A 49 -24.61 38.15 14.19
N PRO A 50 -25.67 37.70 13.50
CA PRO A 50 -26.26 36.41 13.79
C PRO A 50 -25.19 35.34 13.52
N THR A 51 -24.71 34.73 14.60
CA THR A 51 -23.86 33.54 14.51
C THR A 51 -24.78 32.42 14.04
N ALA A 52 -24.78 32.17 12.73
CA ALA A 52 -25.38 30.97 12.17
C ALA A 52 -24.65 29.77 12.80
N LYS A 53 -25.33 29.11 13.74
CA LYS A 53 -24.90 27.85 14.30
C LYS A 53 -25.00 26.82 13.18
N HIS A 54 -23.93 26.67 12.41
CA HIS A 54 -23.79 25.55 11.48
C HIS A 54 -23.67 24.27 12.32
N THR A 55 -24.79 23.69 12.72
CA THR A 55 -24.87 22.29 13.14
C THR A 55 -24.70 21.43 11.89
N SER A 56 -23.46 21.34 11.41
CA SER A 56 -23.04 20.25 10.54
C SER A 56 -23.05 19.00 11.41
N THR A 57 -24.11 18.19 11.29
CA THR A 57 -24.16 16.88 11.93
C THR A 57 -23.02 16.06 11.34
N ALA A 58 -22.05 15.66 12.16
CA ALA A 58 -20.93 14.86 11.69
C ALA A 58 -21.46 13.60 10.98
N PRO A 59 -20.86 13.21 9.83
CA PRO A 59 -21.31 12.03 9.11
C PRO A 59 -21.20 10.81 10.02
N THR A 60 -22.31 10.06 10.09
CA THR A 60 -22.39 8.88 10.95
C THR A 60 -22.06 7.60 10.19
N GLN A 61 -21.92 7.67 8.86
CA GLN A 61 -21.60 6.52 8.02
C GLN A 61 -20.60 6.88 6.92
N ALA A 62 -19.77 5.90 6.54
CA ALA A 62 -18.87 6.00 5.40
C ALA A 62 -18.66 4.65 4.74
N SER A 63 -18.30 4.63 3.46
CA SER A 63 -17.96 3.38 2.76
C SER A 63 -16.86 3.57 1.72
N ALA A 64 -16.18 2.47 1.37
CA ALA A 64 -15.29 2.44 0.21
C ALA A 64 -15.34 1.06 -0.47
N ASN A 65 -15.09 1.07 -1.78
CA ASN A 65 -14.62 -0.12 -2.48
C ASN A 65 -13.10 -0.21 -2.30
N LEU A 66 -12.62 -1.38 -1.92
CA LEU A 66 -11.21 -1.70 -1.79
C LEU A 66 -10.74 -2.31 -3.12
N ASN A 67 -9.80 -1.64 -3.77
CA ASN A 67 -9.23 -2.05 -5.04
C ASN A 67 -7.77 -2.48 -4.84
N HIS A 68 -7.31 -3.38 -5.72
CA HIS A 68 -5.94 -3.84 -5.76
C HIS A 68 -4.90 -2.69 -5.75
N GLN A 69 -3.79 -2.93 -5.08
CA GLN A 69 -2.56 -2.14 -5.13
C GLN A 69 -1.36 -3.12 -5.22
N PRO A 70 -0.23 -2.67 -5.81
CA PRO A 70 0.01 -1.36 -6.41
C PRO A 70 -0.67 -1.17 -7.77
N THR A 71 -0.74 0.08 -8.23
CA THR A 71 -1.23 0.46 -9.57
C THR A 71 -0.27 1.45 -10.22
N GLY A 72 -0.32 1.61 -11.54
CA GLY A 72 0.61 2.52 -12.21
C GLY A 72 0.29 2.75 -13.67
N THR A 73 1.02 3.68 -14.28
CA THR A 73 0.93 4.00 -15.71
C THR A 73 2.32 3.87 -16.32
N ILE A 74 2.40 3.14 -17.42
CA ILE A 74 3.64 2.91 -18.16
C ILE A 74 3.47 3.47 -19.58
N HIS A 75 4.54 4.06 -20.08
CA HIS A 75 4.69 4.52 -21.44
C HIS A 75 5.91 3.84 -22.08
N LEU A 76 5.69 3.23 -23.24
CA LEU A 76 6.73 2.66 -24.10
C LEU A 76 6.82 3.52 -25.36
N ALA A 77 8.01 4.00 -25.70
CA ALA A 77 8.27 4.74 -26.93
C ALA A 77 9.47 4.14 -27.65
N TYR A 78 9.28 3.68 -28.89
CA TYR A 78 10.32 3.11 -29.72
C TYR A 78 10.74 4.08 -30.83
N ASP A 79 12.03 4.34 -30.91
CA ASP A 79 12.65 5.09 -32.01
C ASP A 79 13.38 4.12 -32.93
N ALA A 80 12.88 4.00 -34.16
CA ALA A 80 13.45 3.11 -35.16
C ALA A 80 14.80 3.59 -35.71
N SER A 81 15.04 4.91 -35.73
CA SER A 81 16.27 5.50 -36.23
C SER A 81 17.42 5.28 -35.24
N ALA A 82 17.15 5.51 -33.95
CA ALA A 82 18.10 5.31 -32.86
C ALA A 82 18.17 3.84 -32.39
N LYS A 83 17.20 3.00 -32.80
CA LYS A 83 17.01 1.62 -32.31
C LYS A 83 16.93 1.57 -30.78
N THR A 84 16.16 2.49 -30.20
CA THR A 84 15.99 2.63 -28.76
C THR A 84 14.55 2.41 -28.34
N LEU A 85 14.36 1.77 -27.19
CA LEU A 85 13.08 1.66 -26.51
C LEU A 85 13.16 2.44 -25.19
N ASN A 86 12.46 3.57 -25.12
CA ASN A 86 12.25 4.30 -23.89
C ASN A 86 11.07 3.69 -23.13
N VAL A 87 11.28 3.44 -21.84
CA VAL A 87 10.28 2.89 -20.93
C VAL A 87 10.24 3.77 -19.70
N GLN A 88 9.13 4.46 -19.51
CA GLN A 88 8.94 5.39 -18.39
C GLN A 88 7.58 5.18 -17.76
N GLY A 89 7.44 5.57 -16.50
CA GLY A 89 6.16 5.44 -15.83
C GLY A 89 6.16 5.87 -14.38
N THR A 90 5.00 5.68 -13.78
CA THR A 90 4.74 5.91 -12.36
C THR A 90 4.02 4.71 -11.76
N VAL A 91 4.33 4.40 -10.50
CA VAL A 91 3.70 3.34 -9.72
C VAL A 91 3.32 3.93 -8.35
N ASN A 92 2.11 3.62 -7.90
CA ASN A 92 1.53 4.05 -6.63
C ASN A 92 1.13 2.82 -5.81
N GLY A 93 1.10 2.99 -4.48
CA GLY A 93 0.70 1.91 -3.58
C GLY A 93 1.78 0.87 -3.36
N LEU A 94 3.05 1.21 -3.60
CA LEU A 94 4.18 0.40 -3.16
C LEU A 94 4.36 0.54 -1.64
N ALA A 95 5.10 -0.39 -1.03
CA ALA A 95 5.52 -0.22 0.35
C ALA A 95 6.35 1.09 0.49
N PRO A 96 6.09 1.97 1.47
CA PRO A 96 6.87 3.20 1.62
C PRO A 96 8.37 2.95 1.77
N ASN A 97 9.21 3.78 1.14
CA ASN A 97 10.67 3.69 1.17
C ASN A 97 11.28 2.38 0.65
N SER A 98 10.50 1.53 -0.01
CA SER A 98 10.96 0.23 -0.51
C SER A 98 11.67 0.34 -1.86
N THR A 99 12.29 -0.76 -2.30
CA THR A 99 12.83 -0.91 -3.64
C THR A 99 12.23 -2.15 -4.31
N HIS A 100 11.73 -1.98 -5.52
CA HIS A 100 11.05 -3.02 -6.29
C HIS A 100 11.74 -3.24 -7.64
N THR A 101 11.79 -4.49 -8.09
CA THR A 101 12.29 -4.82 -9.43
C THR A 101 11.17 -4.63 -10.44
N LEU A 102 11.48 -3.99 -11.57
CA LEU A 102 10.64 -3.98 -12.76
C LEU A 102 11.27 -4.83 -13.85
N GLN A 103 10.46 -5.61 -14.55
CA GLN A 103 10.92 -6.38 -15.69
C GLN A 103 9.88 -6.43 -16.80
N ILE A 104 10.34 -6.41 -18.05
CA ILE A 104 9.56 -6.87 -19.19
C ILE A 104 10.03 -8.30 -19.48
N ALA A 105 9.12 -9.26 -19.38
CA ALA A 105 9.42 -10.68 -19.52
C ALA A 105 8.51 -11.33 -20.57
N SER A 106 8.96 -12.48 -21.10
CA SER A 106 8.19 -13.30 -22.02
C SER A 106 7.14 -14.14 -21.27
N ASP A 107 6.22 -13.46 -20.61
CA ASP A 107 5.19 -14.03 -19.75
C ASP A 107 3.82 -13.35 -19.95
N THR A 108 2.86 -13.72 -19.10
CA THR A 108 1.54 -13.08 -19.06
C THR A 108 1.12 -12.84 -17.62
N CYS A 109 0.29 -11.84 -17.37
CA CYS A 109 -0.22 -11.57 -16.02
C CYS A 109 -1.05 -12.71 -15.42
N ALA A 110 -1.57 -13.61 -16.26
CA ALA A 110 -2.28 -14.81 -15.82
C ALA A 110 -1.32 -15.90 -15.30
N ASN A 111 -0.09 -15.92 -15.80
CA ASN A 111 0.94 -16.89 -15.42
C ASN A 111 2.30 -16.16 -15.32
N PRO A 112 2.45 -15.25 -14.34
CA PRO A 112 3.71 -14.54 -14.16
C PRO A 112 4.74 -15.58 -13.74
N LYS A 113 5.76 -15.78 -14.57
CA LYS A 113 6.91 -16.59 -14.20
C LYS A 113 8.01 -15.62 -13.77
N PRO A 114 8.64 -15.81 -12.60
CA PRO A 114 9.88 -15.11 -12.28
C PRO A 114 11.02 -15.68 -13.14
N THR A 115 10.93 -15.49 -14.46
CA THR A 115 12.04 -15.74 -15.41
C THR A 115 12.95 -14.53 -15.45
N THR A 116 14.20 -14.74 -15.85
CA THR A 116 15.11 -13.66 -16.29
C THR A 116 14.37 -12.82 -17.33
N GLY A 117 14.00 -11.59 -16.98
CA GLY A 117 13.27 -10.70 -17.88
C GLY A 117 14.04 -10.46 -19.18
N GLN A 118 13.33 -10.37 -20.30
CA GLN A 118 13.92 -9.98 -21.58
C GLN A 118 14.57 -8.59 -21.49
N TYR A 119 13.92 -7.70 -20.73
CA TYR A 119 14.47 -6.42 -20.34
C TYR A 119 14.34 -6.27 -18.82
N THR A 120 15.48 -6.27 -18.12
CA THR A 120 15.52 -5.92 -16.70
C THR A 120 15.64 -4.41 -16.59
N LEU A 121 14.65 -3.77 -15.97
CA LEU A 121 14.68 -2.34 -15.71
C LEU A 121 15.49 -2.06 -14.45
N PRO A 122 16.04 -0.85 -14.28
CA PRO A 122 16.54 -0.41 -12.99
C PRO A 122 15.46 -0.59 -11.91
N ALA A 123 15.88 -1.04 -10.73
CA ALA A 123 14.96 -1.14 -9.61
C ALA A 123 14.38 0.24 -9.30
N ILE A 124 13.08 0.29 -9.01
CA ILE A 124 12.38 1.53 -8.68
C ILE A 124 12.34 1.68 -7.16
N LYS A 125 12.54 2.91 -6.68
CA LYS A 125 12.49 3.23 -5.25
C LYS A 125 11.21 4.00 -4.98
N ALA A 126 10.38 3.46 -4.08
CA ALA A 126 9.21 4.15 -3.57
C ALA A 126 9.63 5.25 -2.59
N ASP A 127 8.91 6.38 -2.64
CA ASP A 127 9.02 7.44 -1.65
C ASP A 127 8.27 7.09 -0.35
N THR A 128 8.18 8.05 0.57
CA THR A 128 7.48 7.88 1.85
C THR A 128 5.97 7.66 1.72
N ASN A 129 5.39 7.92 0.55
CA ASN A 129 3.97 7.71 0.25
C ASN A 129 3.73 6.42 -0.56
N GLY A 130 4.78 5.66 -0.90
CA GLY A 130 4.63 4.48 -1.74
C GLY A 130 4.52 4.80 -3.24
N HIS A 131 4.96 6.00 -3.65
CA HIS A 131 4.99 6.42 -5.05
C HIS A 131 6.40 6.30 -5.62
N ALA A 132 6.52 5.83 -6.86
CA ALA A 132 7.78 5.71 -7.57
C ALA A 132 7.62 6.17 -9.02
N THR A 133 8.63 6.86 -9.54
CA THR A 133 8.75 7.17 -10.96
C THR A 133 10.01 6.55 -11.52
N PHE A 134 10.02 6.25 -12.81
CA PHE A 134 11.19 5.72 -13.48
C PHE A 134 11.21 6.10 -14.95
N ASN A 135 12.40 6.12 -15.52
CA ASN A 135 12.65 6.30 -16.95
C ASN A 135 13.92 5.53 -17.29
N THR A 136 13.83 4.62 -18.25
CA THR A 136 14.97 3.85 -18.74
C THR A 136 14.93 3.80 -20.26
N THR A 137 16.10 3.65 -20.88
CA THR A 137 16.23 3.52 -22.33
C THR A 137 17.07 2.31 -22.64
N PHE A 138 16.46 1.35 -23.33
CA PHE A 138 17.15 0.19 -23.89
C PHE A 138 17.70 0.54 -25.26
N LYS A 139 18.98 0.27 -25.48
CA LYS A 139 19.65 0.43 -26.77
C LYS A 139 19.63 -0.86 -27.56
N ASN A 140 19.85 -0.76 -28.87
CA ASN A 140 19.94 -1.90 -29.79
C ASN A 140 18.67 -2.77 -29.81
N VAL A 141 17.51 -2.16 -29.57
CA VAL A 141 16.22 -2.85 -29.69
C VAL A 141 15.88 -2.92 -31.17
N THR A 142 15.86 -4.13 -31.73
CA THR A 142 15.48 -4.37 -33.12
C THR A 142 14.04 -4.88 -33.19
N GLY A 143 13.29 -4.45 -34.21
CA GLY A 143 11.91 -4.91 -34.41
C GLY A 143 10.82 -4.16 -33.64
N GLY A 144 11.18 -3.14 -32.85
CA GLY A 144 10.23 -2.28 -32.14
C GLY A 144 9.57 -2.92 -30.93
N ILE A 145 8.42 -2.37 -30.52
CA ILE A 145 7.63 -2.92 -29.41
C ILE A 145 6.89 -4.17 -29.90
N GLN A 146 7.13 -5.32 -29.27
CA GLN A 146 6.53 -6.60 -29.65
C GLN A 146 4.99 -6.55 -29.64
N ALA A 147 4.38 -7.20 -30.63
CA ALA A 147 2.93 -7.24 -30.80
C ALA A 147 2.21 -7.94 -29.64
N SER A 148 2.80 -9.00 -29.08
CA SER A 148 2.26 -9.76 -27.95
C SER A 148 3.35 -10.66 -27.34
N GLY A 149 2.98 -11.40 -26.29
CA GLY A 149 3.84 -12.41 -25.66
C GLY A 149 4.79 -11.87 -24.60
N LEU A 150 4.69 -10.57 -24.30
CA LEU A 150 5.40 -9.93 -23.20
C LEU A 150 4.43 -9.39 -22.16
N ALA A 151 4.84 -9.36 -20.90
CA ALA A 151 4.24 -8.53 -19.88
C ALA A 151 5.30 -7.72 -19.14
N ILE A 152 4.89 -6.54 -18.69
CA ILE A 152 5.67 -5.78 -17.71
C ILE A 152 5.15 -6.12 -16.31
N ASN A 153 6.08 -6.40 -15.41
CA ASN A 153 5.81 -6.83 -14.05
C ASN A 153 6.53 -5.90 -13.07
N VAL A 154 5.83 -5.53 -12.00
CA VAL A 154 6.42 -5.00 -10.77
C VAL A 154 6.50 -6.16 -9.79
N LEU A 155 7.69 -6.46 -9.30
CA LEU A 155 7.93 -7.57 -8.40
C LEU A 155 7.93 -7.10 -6.93
N SER A 156 7.49 -7.95 -6.00
CA SER A 156 7.53 -7.68 -4.56
C SER A 156 8.96 -7.35 -4.09
N ASN A 157 9.15 -6.44 -3.15
CA ASN A 157 10.48 -6.10 -2.63
C ASN A 157 11.09 -7.20 -1.74
N HIS A 158 10.25 -8.14 -1.29
CA HIS A 158 10.64 -9.26 -0.45
C HIS A 158 9.98 -10.57 -0.88
N LYS A 159 10.57 -11.67 -0.41
CA LYS A 159 9.92 -12.98 -0.26
C LYS A 159 8.96 -12.87 0.93
N THR A 160 7.72 -12.43 0.71
CA THR A 160 6.78 -12.12 1.78
C THR A 160 6.01 -13.35 2.29
N GLY A 161 5.93 -13.54 3.62
CA GLY A 161 5.18 -14.65 4.23
C GLY A 161 5.75 -16.03 3.89
N ASN A 162 4.89 -16.95 3.43
CA ASN A 162 5.28 -18.29 2.95
C ASN A 162 5.87 -18.30 1.53
N ARG A 163 6.05 -17.13 0.89
CA ARG A 163 6.58 -17.06 -0.47
C ARG A 163 8.09 -17.34 -0.41
N THR A 164 8.54 -18.39 -1.09
CA THR A 164 9.97 -18.72 -1.23
C THR A 164 10.66 -17.89 -2.30
N GLU A 165 9.90 -17.11 -3.07
CA GLU A 165 10.34 -16.35 -4.25
C GLU A 165 9.64 -15.00 -4.35
N GLN A 166 10.22 -14.11 -5.15
CA GLN A 166 9.63 -12.83 -5.51
C GLN A 166 8.41 -13.07 -6.41
N VAL A 167 7.32 -12.33 -6.22
CA VAL A 167 6.10 -12.48 -7.04
C VAL A 167 5.77 -11.18 -7.75
N SER A 168 5.03 -11.28 -8.87
CA SER A 168 4.49 -10.10 -9.55
C SER A 168 3.33 -9.53 -8.75
N ILE A 169 3.51 -8.32 -8.21
CA ILE A 169 2.51 -7.59 -7.42
C ILE A 169 1.68 -6.64 -8.29
N ALA A 170 2.17 -6.27 -9.47
CA ALA A 170 1.35 -5.61 -10.48
C ALA A 170 1.86 -5.97 -11.88
N CYS A 171 0.95 -6.09 -12.84
CA CYS A 171 1.29 -6.56 -14.17
C CYS A 171 0.46 -5.89 -15.27
N LYS A 172 1.03 -5.84 -16.48
CA LYS A 172 0.27 -5.61 -17.71
C LYS A 172 0.86 -6.37 -18.89
N ASN A 173 0.01 -7.15 -19.57
CA ASN A 173 0.34 -7.73 -20.87
C ASN A 173 0.53 -6.59 -21.89
N ILE A 174 1.64 -6.63 -22.61
CA ILE A 174 1.91 -5.70 -23.70
C ILE A 174 1.18 -6.24 -24.93
N ASN A 175 0.21 -5.46 -25.42
CA ASN A 175 -0.53 -5.75 -26.64
C ASN A 175 -0.34 -4.60 -27.63
N ASN A 176 0.39 -4.89 -28.71
CA ASN A 176 0.74 -3.95 -29.77
C ASN A 176 0.40 -4.51 -31.16
N THR A 177 -0.79 -5.07 -31.33
CA THR A 177 -1.26 -5.64 -32.61
C THR A 177 -1.20 -4.66 -33.78
N HIS A 178 -1.31 -3.36 -33.52
CA HIS A 178 -1.23 -2.29 -34.52
C HIS A 178 0.20 -1.81 -34.81
N ARG A 179 1.23 -2.42 -34.20
CA ARG A 179 2.65 -2.05 -34.37
C ARG A 179 2.92 -0.56 -34.10
N SER A 180 2.24 0.00 -33.10
CA SER A 180 2.47 1.37 -32.65
C SER A 180 3.89 1.52 -32.12
N THR A 181 4.51 2.68 -32.35
CA THR A 181 5.79 3.06 -31.77
C THR A 181 5.62 3.72 -30.39
N ASN A 182 4.39 4.08 -30.01
CA ASN A 182 4.06 4.63 -28.70
C ASN A 182 2.90 3.85 -28.09
N LEU A 183 3.07 3.36 -26.87
CA LEU A 183 2.04 2.65 -26.11
C LEU A 183 1.96 3.23 -24.70
N GLN A 184 0.73 3.43 -24.24
CA GLN A 184 0.44 3.77 -22.86
C GLN A 184 -0.54 2.77 -22.29
N PHE A 185 -0.29 2.30 -21.07
CA PHE A 185 -1.20 1.38 -20.40
C PHE A 185 -1.07 1.48 -18.88
N SER A 186 -2.13 1.04 -18.19
CA SER A 186 -2.14 0.94 -16.74
C SER A 186 -1.76 -0.46 -16.28
N LEU A 187 -0.90 -0.53 -15.26
CA LEU A 187 -0.66 -1.73 -14.47
C LEU A 187 -1.92 -2.08 -13.68
N GLY A 188 -2.13 -3.38 -13.48
CA GLY A 188 -3.24 -3.89 -12.71
C GLY A 188 -2.90 -5.17 -11.96
N PRO A 189 -3.93 -5.86 -11.43
CA PRO A 189 -3.77 -7.07 -10.62
C PRO A 189 -3.11 -8.21 -11.39
N THR A 190 -2.56 -9.15 -10.63
CA THR A 190 -1.89 -10.36 -11.15
C THR A 190 -2.58 -11.61 -10.62
N ALA A 191 -2.26 -12.78 -11.18
CA ALA A 191 -2.74 -14.05 -10.64
C ALA A 191 -2.00 -14.52 -9.37
N ALA A 192 -0.98 -13.79 -8.91
CA ALA A 192 -0.27 -14.14 -7.68
C ALA A 192 -1.22 -14.01 -6.46
N PRO A 193 -1.03 -14.83 -5.40
CA PRO A 193 -1.90 -14.78 -4.22
C PRO A 193 -1.96 -13.37 -3.62
N ASN A 194 -3.12 -12.92 -3.14
CA ASN A 194 -3.41 -11.54 -2.69
C ASN A 194 -3.46 -10.47 -3.79
N GLU A 195 -2.79 -10.66 -4.92
CA GLU A 195 -2.58 -9.60 -5.92
C GLU A 195 -3.77 -9.42 -6.87
N LYS A 196 -4.88 -10.10 -6.59
CA LYS A 196 -6.21 -9.92 -7.23
C LYS A 196 -7.30 -9.57 -6.22
N ALA A 197 -6.93 -9.33 -4.96
CA ALA A 197 -7.88 -9.10 -3.90
C ALA A 197 -8.72 -7.84 -4.15
N THR A 198 -10.00 -7.94 -3.80
CA THR A 198 -10.96 -6.82 -3.85
C THR A 198 -11.90 -6.89 -2.67
N GLY A 199 -12.50 -5.77 -2.30
CA GLY A 199 -13.39 -5.74 -1.14
C GLY A 199 -14.25 -4.49 -1.02
N LYS A 200 -14.96 -4.42 0.10
CA LYS A 200 -15.76 -3.28 0.53
C LYS A 200 -15.59 -3.07 2.02
N VAL A 201 -15.63 -1.81 2.43
CA VAL A 201 -15.62 -1.41 3.82
C VAL A 201 -16.79 -0.48 4.10
N GLN A 202 -17.40 -0.64 5.27
CA GLN A 202 -18.48 0.20 5.78
C GLN A 202 -18.16 0.61 7.22
N LEU A 203 -18.32 1.90 7.52
CA LEU A 203 -18.17 2.46 8.85
C LEU A 203 -19.53 2.99 9.29
N GLY A 204 -19.86 2.76 10.56
CA GLY A 204 -21.05 3.30 11.18
C GLY A 204 -20.77 3.76 12.61
N VAL A 205 -21.27 4.93 12.98
CA VAL A 205 -21.16 5.48 14.32
C VAL A 205 -22.50 5.37 15.04
N LYS A 206 -22.50 4.73 16.21
CA LYS A 206 -23.67 4.61 17.07
C LYS A 206 -23.23 4.55 18.53
N ASN A 207 -23.95 5.24 19.42
CA ASN A 207 -23.74 5.18 20.88
C ASN A 207 -22.26 5.41 21.28
N ASN A 208 -21.64 6.49 20.77
CA ASN A 208 -20.23 6.82 21.02
C ASN A 208 -19.24 5.70 20.60
N SER A 209 -19.59 4.91 19.60
CA SER A 209 -18.75 3.84 19.08
C SER A 209 -18.76 3.82 17.56
N THR A 210 -17.57 3.64 16.95
CA THR A 210 -17.41 3.42 15.51
C THR A 210 -17.28 1.93 15.25
N THR A 211 -18.16 1.38 14.42
CA THR A 211 -18.06 0.00 13.91
C THR A 211 -17.55 0.02 12.50
N VAL A 212 -16.54 -0.81 12.22
CA VAL A 212 -15.92 -0.98 10.90
C VAL A 212 -16.19 -2.40 10.44
N GLN A 213 -16.88 -2.55 9.33
CA GLN A 213 -17.16 -3.83 8.69
C GLN A 213 -16.35 -3.93 7.40
N ILE A 214 -15.54 -4.98 7.28
CA ILE A 214 -14.76 -5.27 6.08
C ILE A 214 -15.25 -6.58 5.48
N SER A 215 -15.48 -6.54 4.18
CA SER A 215 -15.66 -7.73 3.34
C SER A 215 -14.62 -7.73 2.23
N ALA A 216 -13.94 -8.83 2.00
CA ALA A 216 -12.95 -8.95 0.93
C ALA A 216 -12.91 -10.40 0.40
N ARG A 217 -12.36 -10.57 -0.80
CA ARG A 217 -12.19 -11.87 -1.46
C ARG A 217 -10.89 -11.92 -2.24
N GLU A 218 -10.53 -13.12 -2.70
CA GLU A 218 -9.33 -13.39 -3.52
C GLU A 218 -8.03 -13.04 -2.78
N LEU A 219 -8.08 -13.14 -1.45
CA LEU A 219 -6.91 -13.16 -0.60
C LEU A 219 -6.30 -14.56 -0.61
N LEU A 220 -5.05 -14.66 -0.17
CA LEU A 220 -4.43 -15.96 0.11
C LEU A 220 -5.30 -16.71 1.15
N PRO A 221 -5.71 -17.96 0.91
CA PRO A 221 -6.50 -18.71 1.88
C PRO A 221 -5.79 -18.89 3.23
N ASN A 222 -6.57 -18.87 4.32
CA ASN A 222 -6.10 -19.05 5.71
C ASN A 222 -5.03 -18.04 6.17
N SER A 223 -4.86 -16.92 5.48
CA SER A 223 -3.87 -15.90 5.79
C SER A 223 -4.40 -14.88 6.81
N SER A 224 -3.49 -14.07 7.32
CA SER A 224 -3.78 -12.91 8.16
C SER A 224 -3.22 -11.65 7.51
N HIS A 225 -3.95 -10.54 7.61
CA HIS A 225 -3.59 -9.27 6.98
C HIS A 225 -3.72 -8.14 7.99
N ALA A 226 -2.76 -7.22 8.02
CA ALA A 226 -2.93 -5.98 8.76
C ALA A 226 -3.92 -5.06 8.02
N ALA A 227 -4.79 -4.37 8.75
CA ALA A 227 -5.72 -3.40 8.19
C ALA A 227 -5.70 -2.10 9.01
N THR A 228 -5.69 -0.97 8.34
CA THR A 228 -5.73 0.34 9.02
C THR A 228 -6.66 1.30 8.30
N ILE A 229 -7.20 2.26 9.04
CA ILE A 229 -7.84 3.46 8.50
C ILE A 229 -6.90 4.62 8.78
N ARG A 230 -6.51 5.33 7.73
CA ARG A 230 -5.61 6.48 7.77
C ARG A 230 -6.33 7.74 7.32
N MET A 231 -5.87 8.89 7.81
CA MET A 231 -6.19 10.18 7.18
C MET A 231 -5.64 10.21 5.75
N GLY A 232 -6.20 11.05 4.89
CA GLY A 232 -5.75 11.25 3.52
C GLY A 232 -6.41 10.30 2.51
N THR A 233 -5.65 9.89 1.51
CA THR A 233 -6.11 9.04 0.40
C THR A 233 -5.17 7.86 0.18
N CYS A 234 -5.55 6.92 -0.68
CA CYS A 234 -4.69 5.83 -1.11
C CYS A 234 -3.35 6.29 -1.71
N GLN A 235 -3.32 7.46 -2.35
CA GLN A 235 -2.13 8.04 -2.98
C GLN A 235 -1.30 8.90 -2.02
N GLN A 236 -1.93 9.39 -0.95
CA GLN A 236 -1.32 10.27 0.03
C GLN A 236 -1.71 9.79 1.43
N PRO A 237 -1.07 8.70 1.90
CA PRO A 237 -1.43 8.06 3.15
C PRO A 237 -0.98 8.93 4.34
N GLY A 238 -1.93 9.45 5.10
CA GLY A 238 -1.68 10.21 6.32
C GLY A 238 -1.60 9.32 7.57
N LYS A 239 -1.70 9.95 8.75
CA LYS A 239 -1.64 9.27 10.05
C LYS A 239 -2.70 8.17 10.20
N VAL A 240 -2.35 7.05 10.84
CA VAL A 240 -3.29 6.01 11.27
C VAL A 240 -4.27 6.57 12.32
N ILE A 241 -5.56 6.37 12.07
CA ILE A 241 -6.68 6.78 12.95
C ILE A 241 -7.24 5.57 13.67
N TYR A 242 -7.46 4.48 12.94
CA TYR A 242 -7.94 3.21 13.46
C TYR A 242 -7.01 2.09 13.05
N ASP A 243 -6.42 1.42 14.03
CA ASP A 243 -5.68 0.18 13.84
C ASP A 243 -6.67 -0.98 13.94
N LEU A 244 -7.04 -1.55 12.79
CA LEU A 244 -7.97 -2.66 12.73
C LEU A 244 -7.12 -3.90 12.96
N LYS A 245 -7.22 -4.48 14.17
CA LYS A 245 -6.63 -5.79 14.51
C LYS A 245 -6.64 -6.70 13.27
N ASN A 246 -5.56 -7.46 13.08
CA ASN A 246 -5.37 -8.28 11.89
C ASN A 246 -6.65 -8.98 11.45
N ILE A 247 -6.99 -8.82 10.17
CA ILE A 247 -8.13 -9.47 9.54
C ILE A 247 -7.68 -10.83 8.99
N LYS A 248 -8.53 -11.85 9.10
CA LYS A 248 -8.16 -13.23 8.72
C LYS A 248 -9.01 -13.73 7.57
N ALA A 249 -8.36 -14.16 6.49
CA ALA A 249 -9.02 -14.81 5.37
C ALA A 249 -9.37 -16.26 5.75
N ASP A 250 -10.56 -16.71 5.33
CA ASP A 250 -10.99 -18.09 5.47
C ASP A 250 -10.27 -19.03 4.48
N SER A 251 -10.67 -20.31 4.46
CA SER A 251 -10.10 -21.32 3.56
C SER A 251 -10.40 -21.07 2.07
N ASN A 252 -11.27 -20.13 1.74
CA ASN A 252 -11.61 -19.71 0.38
C ASN A 252 -10.98 -18.35 0.03
N GLY A 253 -10.20 -17.74 0.93
CA GLY A 253 -9.62 -16.42 0.70
C GLY A 253 -10.63 -15.27 0.87
N ASN A 254 -11.72 -15.48 1.61
CA ASN A 254 -12.72 -14.46 1.92
C ASN A 254 -12.56 -13.92 3.33
N ILE A 255 -12.94 -12.65 3.52
CA ILE A 255 -13.01 -11.97 4.81
C ILE A 255 -14.41 -11.43 5.00
N HIS A 256 -14.96 -11.64 6.19
CA HIS A 256 -16.10 -10.92 6.74
C HIS A 256 -15.81 -10.61 8.21
N GLN A 257 -15.34 -9.41 8.51
CA GLN A 257 -14.92 -9.02 9.85
C GLN A 257 -15.53 -7.70 10.28
N SER A 258 -15.92 -7.61 11.56
CA SER A 258 -16.42 -6.41 12.19
C SER A 258 -15.56 -6.05 13.40
N THR A 259 -15.13 -4.81 13.49
CA THR A 259 -14.35 -4.25 14.61
C THR A 259 -15.05 -3.03 15.16
N THR A 260 -15.23 -2.96 16.49
CA THR A 260 -15.87 -1.81 17.15
C THR A 260 -14.88 -1.07 18.04
N PHE A 261 -14.78 0.24 17.83
CA PHE A 261 -13.99 1.17 18.64
C PHE A 261 -14.92 1.95 19.55
N LYS A 262 -14.72 1.83 20.86
CA LYS A 262 -15.44 2.63 21.87
C LYS A 262 -14.84 4.03 21.96
N ASN A 263 -15.62 4.99 22.43
CA ASN A 263 -15.23 6.40 22.57
C ASN A 263 -14.81 7.04 21.23
N ALA A 264 -15.47 6.61 20.16
CA ALA A 264 -15.29 7.13 18.82
C ALA A 264 -16.65 7.61 18.31
N SER A 265 -17.01 8.84 18.68
CA SER A 265 -18.34 9.41 18.41
C SER A 265 -18.48 10.10 17.06
N ASN A 266 -17.39 10.31 16.32
CA ASN A 266 -17.41 11.07 15.07
C ASN A 266 -16.44 10.46 14.07
N LEU A 267 -16.86 10.41 12.81
CA LEU A 267 -15.92 10.23 11.69
C LEU A 267 -15.35 11.61 11.32
N PRO A 268 -14.03 11.76 11.15
CA PRO A 268 -13.43 12.97 10.61
C PRO A 268 -14.13 13.37 9.31
N SER A 269 -14.52 14.64 9.16
CA SER A 269 -15.51 15.10 8.16
C SER A 269 -15.14 14.83 6.70
N SER A 270 -13.90 14.48 6.36
CA SER A 270 -13.51 13.96 5.04
C SER A 270 -12.06 13.46 5.04
N ASN A 271 -11.65 12.83 3.94
CA ASN A 271 -10.29 12.39 3.63
C ASN A 271 -9.77 11.30 4.57
N MET A 272 -10.33 10.11 4.42
CA MET A 272 -9.77 8.89 5.00
C MET A 272 -9.67 7.80 3.95
N ALA A 273 -8.74 6.87 4.14
CA ALA A 273 -8.60 5.70 3.31
C ALA A 273 -8.30 4.45 4.15
N VAL A 274 -8.78 3.32 3.68
CA VAL A 274 -8.54 2.00 4.30
C VAL A 274 -7.44 1.30 3.53
N PHE A 275 -6.46 0.76 4.26
CA PHE A 275 -5.30 0.06 3.75
C PHE A 275 -5.31 -1.37 4.27
N ILE A 276 -5.10 -2.35 3.39
CA ILE A 276 -4.90 -3.77 3.75
C ILE A 276 -3.55 -4.23 3.22
N LEU A 277 -2.71 -4.75 4.11
CA LEU A 277 -1.36 -5.21 3.80
C LEU A 277 -1.30 -6.73 3.60
N ALA A 278 -0.33 -7.20 2.81
CA ALA A 278 -0.16 -8.62 2.51
C ALA A 278 0.06 -9.49 3.76
N ASN A 279 0.70 -8.94 4.80
CA ASN A 279 1.08 -9.67 6.02
C ASN A 279 0.50 -9.01 7.27
N PRO A 280 0.35 -9.75 8.38
CA PRO A 280 0.06 -9.15 9.66
C PRO A 280 1.27 -8.35 10.13
N THR A 281 1.06 -7.19 10.75
CA THR A 281 2.10 -6.42 11.44
C THR A 281 1.53 -5.62 12.59
N ASN A 282 2.42 -5.14 13.47
CA ASN A 282 2.10 -4.04 14.37
C ASN A 282 2.22 -2.75 13.52
N THR A 283 1.08 -2.21 13.09
CA THR A 283 0.93 -1.20 12.03
C THR A 283 1.52 0.18 12.36
N THR A 284 2.10 0.32 13.56
CA THR A 284 2.60 1.58 14.13
C THR A 284 4.09 1.85 13.86
N THR A 285 4.89 0.85 13.47
CA THR A 285 6.37 1.04 13.37
C THR A 285 7.06 0.41 12.16
N LYS A 286 6.38 -0.39 11.31
CA LYS A 286 7.01 -1.13 10.20
C LYS A 286 6.11 -1.28 8.96
N GLN A 287 5.62 -0.19 8.39
CA GLN A 287 4.96 -0.26 7.07
C GLN A 287 5.99 -0.37 5.93
N ASP A 288 7.23 -0.03 6.20
CA ASP A 288 8.33 0.25 5.27
C ASP A 288 8.77 -0.96 4.42
N SER A 289 8.22 -2.14 4.70
CA SER A 289 8.52 -3.40 4.00
C SER A 289 7.29 -4.25 3.65
N ASN A 290 6.07 -3.80 3.96
CA ASN A 290 4.86 -4.59 3.68
C ASN A 290 4.14 -4.10 2.43
N ASP A 291 3.96 -5.04 1.50
CA ASP A 291 3.17 -4.81 0.29
C ASP A 291 1.72 -4.41 0.67
N LEU A 292 1.27 -3.27 0.16
CA LEU A 292 -0.12 -2.85 0.19
C LEU A 292 -0.87 -3.61 -0.91
N ILE A 293 -1.82 -4.45 -0.54
CA ILE A 293 -2.54 -5.31 -1.50
C ILE A 293 -3.89 -4.73 -1.91
N MET A 294 -4.50 -3.92 -1.04
CA MET A 294 -5.75 -3.22 -1.34
C MET A 294 -5.82 -1.86 -0.65
N CYS A 295 -6.43 -0.90 -1.33
CA CYS A 295 -6.81 0.37 -0.74
C CYS A 295 -8.16 0.89 -1.24
N GLY A 296 -8.88 1.64 -0.40
CA GLY A 296 -10.09 2.36 -0.78
C GLY A 296 -10.27 3.67 -0.04
N ASN A 297 -10.55 4.75 -0.79
CA ASN A 297 -10.88 6.06 -0.25
C ASN A 297 -12.31 6.06 0.29
N LEU A 298 -12.47 6.37 1.59
CA LEU A 298 -13.76 6.44 2.25
C LEU A 298 -14.56 7.64 1.76
N ARG A 299 -15.82 7.40 1.41
CA ARG A 299 -16.81 8.41 1.08
C ARG A 299 -17.88 8.40 2.15
N MET A 300 -18.17 9.58 2.68
CA MET A 300 -19.25 9.77 3.64
C MET A 300 -20.58 9.47 2.95
N THR A 301 -21.40 8.66 3.60
CA THR A 301 -22.75 8.37 3.18
C THR A 301 -23.69 9.08 4.14
N GLN A 302 -24.63 9.86 3.60
CA GLN A 302 -25.67 10.52 4.38
C GLN A 302 -26.78 9.54 4.72
#